data_AF-A0A1M4YJT5-F1
#
_entry.id   AF-A0A1M4YJT5-F1
#
_cell.length_a   1.000
_cell.length_b   1.000
_cell.length_c   1.000
_cell.angle_alpha   90.00
_cell.angle_beta   90.00
_cell.angle_gamma   90.00
#
_symmetry.space_group_name_H-M   'P 1'
#
loop_
_entity.id
_entity.type
_entity.pdbx_description
1 polymer ?
#
loop_
_entity_poly.entity_id
_entity_poly.type
_entity_poly.pdbx_seq_one_letter_code
_entity_poly.pdbx_strand_id
1 'polypeptide(L)'
;MKQGYLSQYFEGVALKRLSAVEADVIRSNQHEFNGVESLRSILGEPSGKVRFAARFLYLSDQDDEPVIEDGFLTWYDARQKAREERGVMRWEYRLYFPTNLVSQCAAEGLHRVWCGTGRRMMSALADARTTLHPGFGADAAVGGRQRVVSSG
;
A
#
# COMPACT_ATOMS: atom_id res chain seq x y z
N MET A 1 10.83 -18.20 -20.75
CA MET A 1 10.37 -17.01 -20.00
C MET A 1 8.99 -17.32 -19.44
N LYS A 2 8.76 -17.23 -18.13
CA LYS A 2 7.41 -17.46 -17.60
C LYS A 2 6.62 -16.15 -17.71
N GLN A 3 5.63 -16.11 -18.59
CA GLN A 3 4.70 -14.97 -18.67
C GLN A 3 3.72 -15.00 -17.50
N GLY A 4 3.27 -13.83 -17.03
CA GLY A 4 2.22 -13.72 -16.01
C GLY A 4 2.68 -13.43 -14.58
N TYR A 5 3.96 -13.11 -14.35
CA TYR A 5 4.43 -12.70 -13.02
C TYR A 5 4.40 -11.18 -12.87
N LEU A 6 3.81 -10.67 -11.77
CA LEU A 6 3.80 -9.24 -11.43
C LEU A 6 5.19 -8.59 -11.44
N SER A 7 6.25 -9.36 -11.13
CA SER A 7 7.64 -8.91 -11.17
C SER A 7 8.16 -8.53 -12.57
N GLN A 8 7.40 -8.85 -13.63
CA GLN A 8 7.70 -8.39 -15.00
C GLN A 8 7.21 -6.97 -15.25
N TYR A 9 6.24 -6.52 -14.47
CA TYR A 9 5.55 -5.23 -14.65
C TYR A 9 5.88 -4.24 -13.54
N PHE A 10 6.32 -4.72 -12.38
CA PHE A 10 6.55 -3.92 -11.19
C PHE A 10 7.90 -4.24 -10.55
N GLU A 11 8.57 -3.19 -10.07
CA GLU A 11 9.86 -3.27 -9.35
C GLU A 11 9.66 -3.81 -7.94
N GLY A 12 8.48 -3.58 -7.36
CA GLY A 12 8.07 -4.20 -6.12
C GLY A 12 6.56 -4.23 -5.95
N VAL A 13 6.10 -5.19 -5.13
CA VAL A 13 4.70 -5.36 -4.73
C VAL A 13 4.64 -5.49 -3.23
N ALA A 14 3.81 -4.69 -2.56
CA ALA A 14 3.46 -4.84 -1.14
C ALA A 14 1.98 -5.18 -0.99
N LEU A 15 1.65 -5.94 0.04
CA LEU A 15 0.31 -6.38 0.39
C LEU A 15 0.09 -6.11 1.87
N LYS A 16 -1.07 -5.59 2.22
CA LYS A 16 -1.50 -5.37 3.61
C LYS A 16 -2.98 -5.69 3.77
N ARG A 17 -3.33 -6.32 4.89
CA ARG A 17 -4.72 -6.36 5.37
C ARG A 17 -5.08 -5.07 6.12
N LEU A 18 -6.18 -4.42 5.73
CA LEU A 18 -6.64 -3.18 6.33
C LEU A 18 -7.22 -3.42 7.73
N SER A 19 -6.81 -2.60 8.69
CA SER A 19 -7.47 -2.48 10.00
C SER A 19 -8.75 -1.63 9.91
N ALA A 20 -9.63 -1.72 10.92
CA ALA A 20 -10.84 -0.89 11.02
C ALA A 20 -10.58 0.61 10.78
N VAL A 21 -9.51 1.12 11.39
CA VAL A 21 -9.16 2.55 11.36
C VAL A 21 -8.66 3.01 9.99
N GLU A 22 -8.07 2.11 9.20
CA GLU A 22 -7.57 2.39 7.85
C GLU A 22 -8.64 2.18 6.78
N ALA A 23 -9.66 1.38 7.08
CA ALA A 23 -10.73 1.05 6.16
C ALA A 23 -11.87 2.08 6.19
N ASP A 24 -12.28 2.53 7.37
CA ASP A 24 -13.40 3.46 7.50
C ASP A 24 -12.93 4.91 7.31
N VAL A 25 -12.56 5.29 6.09
CA VAL A 25 -12.15 6.67 5.76
C VAL A 25 -13.26 7.72 5.95
N ILE A 26 -14.52 7.29 6.13
CA ILE A 26 -15.64 8.22 6.36
C ILE A 26 -15.70 8.60 7.85
N ARG A 27 -15.45 7.66 8.76
CA ARG A 27 -15.45 7.94 10.22
C ARG A 27 -14.06 8.19 10.77
N SER A 28 -13.04 7.57 10.20
CA SER A 28 -11.64 7.75 10.54
C SER A 28 -11.10 8.89 9.71
N ASN A 29 -10.78 10.02 10.36
CA ASN A 29 -10.02 11.09 9.71
C ASN A 29 -8.59 10.64 9.29
N GLN A 30 -8.24 9.35 9.41
CA GLN A 30 -6.97 8.81 8.95
C GLN A 30 -7.03 8.44 7.48
N HIS A 31 -6.34 9.26 6.71
CA HIS A 31 -6.01 9.05 5.30
C HIS A 31 -4.62 8.42 5.15
N GLU A 32 -4.25 7.56 6.10
CA GLU A 32 -2.88 7.08 6.27
C GLU A 32 -2.88 5.58 6.59
N PHE A 33 -2.07 4.82 5.85
CA PHE A 33 -1.78 3.44 6.18
C PHE A 33 -0.61 3.37 7.16
N ASN A 34 -0.79 2.56 8.22
CA ASN A 34 0.18 2.29 9.27
C ASN A 34 0.81 0.90 9.06
N GLY A 35 1.91 0.59 9.76
CA GLY A 35 2.53 -0.74 9.71
C GLY A 35 2.81 -1.18 8.27
N VAL A 36 3.53 -0.31 7.56
CA VAL A 36 3.85 -0.38 6.12
C VAL A 36 5.35 -0.67 5.94
N GLU A 37 5.92 -1.49 6.83
CA GLU A 37 7.34 -1.84 6.80
C GLU A 37 7.69 -2.59 5.51
N SER A 38 6.78 -3.41 5.01
CA SER A 38 6.89 -4.06 3.70
C SER A 38 7.08 -3.04 2.56
N LEU A 39 6.39 -1.89 2.60
CA LEU A 39 6.60 -0.80 1.64
C LEU A 39 7.97 -0.13 1.77
N ARG A 40 8.56 -0.03 2.97
CA ARG A 40 9.92 0.48 3.15
C ARG A 40 10.94 -0.38 2.40
N SER A 41 10.75 -1.70 2.35
CA SER A 41 11.64 -2.59 1.59
C SER A 41 11.64 -2.33 0.08
N ILE A 42 10.57 -1.71 -0.45
CA ILE A 42 10.38 -1.41 -1.87
C ILE A 42 10.74 0.04 -2.18
N LEU A 43 10.22 0.98 -1.37
CA LEU A 43 10.34 2.43 -1.59
C LEU A 43 11.58 3.04 -0.95
N GLY A 44 12.26 2.29 -0.08
CA GLY A 44 13.35 2.77 0.74
C GLY A 44 12.90 3.74 1.83
N GLU A 45 13.88 4.37 2.47
CA GLU A 45 13.65 5.40 3.49
C GLU A 45 13.39 6.75 2.81
N PRO A 46 12.28 7.42 3.13
CA PRO A 46 11.98 8.72 2.56
C PRO A 46 12.85 9.81 3.20
N SER A 47 13.36 10.72 2.38
CA SER A 47 13.84 12.01 2.84
C SER A 47 12.73 13.04 2.66
N GLY A 48 12.05 13.40 3.75
CA GLY A 48 10.86 14.25 3.68
C GLY A 48 9.64 13.52 3.14
N LYS A 49 8.76 14.27 2.46
CA LYS A 49 7.54 13.73 1.82
C LYS A 49 7.82 13.41 0.36
N VAL A 50 7.72 12.12 0.00
CA VAL A 50 7.88 11.65 -1.37
C VAL A 50 6.51 11.35 -1.98
N ARG A 51 6.17 12.00 -3.09
CA ARG A 51 4.86 11.85 -3.75
C ARG A 51 4.96 10.99 -5.00
N PHE A 52 4.03 10.04 -5.13
CA PHE A 52 3.89 9.16 -6.27
C PHE A 52 2.56 9.46 -6.98
N ALA A 53 2.59 9.51 -8.31
CA ALA A 53 1.36 9.44 -9.09
C ALA A 53 0.80 8.02 -8.93
N ALA A 54 -0.49 7.91 -8.63
CA ALA A 54 -1.12 6.65 -8.29
C ALA A 54 -2.37 6.40 -9.12
N ARG A 55 -2.53 5.16 -9.59
CA ARG A 55 -3.80 4.66 -10.10
C ARG A 55 -4.41 3.70 -9.06
N PHE A 56 -5.63 3.99 -8.65
CA PHE A 56 -6.39 3.22 -7.68
C PHE A 56 -7.37 2.32 -8.41
N LEU A 57 -7.48 1.07 -7.95
CA LEU A 57 -8.43 0.09 -8.47
C LEU A 57 -9.18 -0.57 -7.33
N TYR A 58 -10.48 -0.74 -7.48
CA TYR A 58 -11.28 -1.65 -6.65
C TYR A 58 -11.80 -2.79 -7.52
N LEU A 59 -11.50 -4.02 -7.10
CA LEU A 59 -11.92 -5.25 -7.76
C LEU A 59 -12.98 -5.93 -6.88
N SER A 60 -14.19 -6.03 -7.41
CA SER A 60 -15.36 -6.63 -6.80
C SER A 60 -15.69 -7.94 -7.51
N ASP A 61 -16.08 -8.98 -6.77
CA ASP A 61 -16.57 -10.22 -7.38
C ASP A 61 -18.01 -10.05 -7.92
N GLN A 62 -18.69 -8.94 -7.59
CA GLN A 62 -20.09 -8.70 -7.95
C GLN A 62 -20.25 -7.84 -9.20
N ASP A 63 -19.20 -7.12 -9.61
CA ASP A 63 -19.25 -6.15 -10.70
C ASP A 63 -18.29 -6.58 -11.83
N ASP A 64 -18.75 -6.52 -13.08
CA ASP A 64 -17.94 -6.90 -14.24
C ASP A 64 -16.82 -5.89 -14.55
N GLU A 65 -16.98 -4.64 -14.11
CA GLU A 65 -16.01 -3.56 -14.32
C GLU A 65 -15.40 -3.07 -13.00
N PRO A 66 -14.07 -2.89 -12.94
CA PRO A 66 -13.42 -2.33 -11.76
C PRO A 66 -13.70 -0.84 -11.60
N VAL A 67 -13.78 -0.37 -10.36
CA VAL A 67 -13.73 1.08 -10.09
C VAL A 67 -12.28 1.54 -10.22
N ILE A 68 -12.02 2.53 -11.06
CA ILE A 68 -10.67 3.06 -11.31
C ILE A 68 -10.65 4.56 -11.04
N GLU A 69 -9.64 5.02 -10.31
CA GLU A 69 -9.42 6.45 -10.04
C GLU A 69 -7.94 6.82 -10.13
N ASP A 70 -7.63 7.97 -10.71
CA ASP A 70 -6.26 8.50 -10.72
C ASP A 70 -6.07 9.48 -9.55
N GLY A 71 -4.88 9.48 -8.97
CA GLY A 71 -4.58 10.30 -7.80
C GLY A 71 -3.11 10.23 -7.41
N PHE A 72 -2.86 10.24 -6.10
CA PHE A 72 -1.50 10.23 -5.58
C PHE A 72 -1.38 9.53 -4.23
N LEU A 73 -0.16 9.09 -3.94
CA LEU A 73 0.24 8.58 -2.64
C LEU A 73 1.41 9.41 -2.13
N THR A 74 1.51 9.61 -0.81
CA THR A 74 2.66 10.29 -0.19
C THR A 74 3.32 9.40 0.85
N TRP A 75 4.59 9.06 0.63
CA TRP A 75 5.44 8.26 1.52
C TRP A 75 6.30 9.19 2.38
N TYR A 76 6.26 9.01 3.69
CA TYR A 76 7.02 9.84 4.63
C TYR A 76 7.17 9.15 5.98
N ASP A 77 8.01 9.73 6.82
CA ASP A 77 8.16 9.36 8.21
C ASP A 77 7.51 10.40 9.12
N ALA A 78 6.42 10.01 9.80
CA ALA A 78 5.66 10.89 10.68
C ALA A 78 6.47 11.38 11.89
N ARG A 79 7.60 10.75 12.20
CA ARG A 79 8.52 11.14 13.28
C ARG A 79 9.74 11.92 12.82
N GLN A 80 9.96 12.11 11.51
CA GLN A 80 11.16 12.74 10.98
C GLN A 80 11.49 14.06 11.69
N LYS A 81 10.54 15.00 11.73
CA LYS A 81 10.72 16.30 12.40
C LYS A 81 11.07 16.14 13.89
N ALA A 82 10.41 15.22 14.58
CA ALA A 82 10.68 14.97 16.00
C ALA A 82 12.06 14.32 16.23
N ARG A 83 12.57 13.55 15.27
CA ARG A 83 13.94 13.03 15.32
C ARG A 83 14.97 14.14 15.17
N GLU A 84 14.80 14.96 14.13
CA GLU A 84 15.71 16.04 13.77
C GLU A 84 15.77 17.11 14.87
N GLU A 85 14.62 17.48 15.45
CA GLU A 85 14.54 18.58 16.41
C GLU A 85 14.65 18.15 17.88
N ARG A 86 14.22 16.92 18.21
CA ARG A 86 14.04 16.47 19.61
C ARG A 86 14.79 15.17 19.95
N GLY A 87 15.55 14.60 19.01
CA GLY A 87 16.35 13.38 19.25
C GLY A 87 15.51 12.11 19.47
N VAL A 88 14.28 12.07 18.97
CA VAL A 88 13.44 10.86 19.01
C VAL A 88 14.11 9.73 18.21
N MET A 89 14.22 8.52 18.77
CA MET A 89 14.89 7.37 18.11
C MET A 89 13.90 6.32 17.57
N ARG A 90 12.69 6.75 17.19
CA ARG A 90 11.69 5.88 16.54
C ARG A 90 11.33 6.38 15.15
N TRP A 91 11.11 5.45 14.25
CA TRP A 91 10.62 5.67 12.90
C TRP A 91 9.14 5.32 12.86
N GLU A 92 8.38 6.09 12.10
CA GLU A 92 6.94 5.84 11.92
C GLU A 92 6.59 6.15 10.47
N TYR A 93 6.90 5.20 9.59
CA TYR A 93 6.60 5.36 8.18
C TYR A 93 5.11 5.23 7.92
N ARG A 94 4.59 6.14 7.10
CA ARG A 94 3.17 6.20 6.74
C ARG A 94 3.02 6.47 5.25
N LEU A 95 1.98 5.86 4.68
CA LEU A 95 1.57 6.10 3.30
C LEU A 95 0.22 6.82 3.29
N TYR A 96 0.23 8.10 2.93
CA TYR A 96 -0.97 8.92 2.82
C TYR A 96 -1.66 8.72 1.46
N PHE A 97 -2.99 8.78 1.46
CA PHE A 97 -3.85 8.76 0.27
C PHE A 97 -5.07 9.69 0.42
N PRO A 98 -5.48 10.43 -0.64
CA PRO A 98 -6.71 11.22 -0.59
C PRO A 98 -7.97 10.33 -0.64
N THR A 99 -9.11 10.85 -0.17
CA THR A 99 -10.40 10.20 -0.43
C THR A 99 -10.67 10.19 -1.94
N ASN A 100 -11.00 9.01 -2.47
CA ASN A 100 -11.48 8.77 -3.82
C ASN A 100 -12.55 7.66 -3.80
N LEU A 101 -13.10 7.30 -4.96
CA LEU A 101 -14.12 6.25 -5.03
C LEU A 101 -13.59 4.90 -4.50
N VAL A 102 -12.36 4.54 -4.83
CA VAL A 102 -11.72 3.28 -4.39
C VAL A 102 -11.49 3.23 -2.88
N SER A 103 -11.17 4.36 -2.23
CA SER A 103 -11.02 4.39 -0.77
C SER A 103 -12.36 4.26 -0.06
N GLN A 104 -13.46 4.74 -0.66
CA GLN A 104 -14.81 4.60 -0.10
C GLN A 104 -15.31 3.16 -0.15
N CYS A 105 -14.75 2.32 -1.01
CA CYS A 105 -15.00 0.88 -1.05
C CYS A 105 -14.21 0.09 0.01
N ALA A 106 -13.33 0.74 0.78
CA ALA A 106 -12.52 0.05 1.78
C ALA A 106 -13.36 -0.45 2.97
N ALA A 107 -13.11 -1.70 3.37
CA ALA A 107 -13.69 -2.32 4.55
C ALA A 107 -12.59 -3.02 5.34
N GLU A 108 -12.82 -3.18 6.65
CA GLU A 108 -11.88 -3.89 7.52
C GLU A 108 -11.66 -5.32 7.01
N GLY A 109 -10.42 -5.80 7.06
CA GLY A 109 -10.06 -7.14 6.63
C GLY A 109 -9.87 -7.30 5.12
N LEU A 110 -10.17 -6.28 4.31
CA LEU A 110 -9.83 -6.27 2.89
C LEU A 110 -8.32 -6.25 2.68
N HIS A 111 -7.90 -6.86 1.58
CA HIS A 111 -6.51 -6.87 1.15
C HIS A 111 -6.26 -5.68 0.21
N ARG A 112 -5.24 -4.89 0.54
CA ARG A 112 -4.73 -3.82 -0.30
C ARG A 112 -3.35 -4.16 -0.82
N VAL A 113 -3.16 -4.00 -2.13
CA VAL A 113 -1.92 -4.27 -2.85
C VAL A 113 -1.39 -2.96 -3.42
N TRP A 114 -0.10 -2.71 -3.24
CA TRP A 114 0.62 -1.62 -3.89
C TRP A 114 1.69 -2.18 -4.80
N CYS A 115 1.73 -1.73 -6.05
CA CYS A 115 2.74 -2.10 -7.01
C CYS A 115 3.43 -0.84 -7.53
N GLY A 116 4.76 -0.81 -7.54
CA GLY A 116 5.53 0.38 -7.92
C GLY A 116 6.46 0.16 -9.10
N THR A 117 6.63 1.20 -9.94
CA THR A 117 7.76 1.36 -10.87
C THR A 117 8.25 2.80 -10.81
N GLY A 118 9.47 3.04 -10.33
CA GLY A 118 10.03 4.38 -10.20
C GLY A 118 9.13 5.35 -9.43
N ARG A 119 8.49 6.30 -10.13
CA ARG A 119 7.59 7.33 -9.55
C ARG A 119 6.08 7.08 -9.74
N ARG A 120 5.70 5.92 -10.30
CA ARG A 120 4.30 5.54 -10.49
C ARG A 120 3.94 4.36 -9.60
N MET A 121 2.77 4.45 -8.98
CA MET A 121 2.22 3.42 -8.11
C MET A 121 0.85 2.98 -8.63
N MET A 122 0.56 1.71 -8.46
CA MET A 122 -0.79 1.16 -8.58
C MET A 122 -1.22 0.73 -7.18
N SER A 123 -2.42 1.10 -6.77
CA SER A 123 -3.02 0.70 -5.50
C SER A 123 -4.31 -0.05 -5.79
N ALA A 124 -4.33 -1.36 -5.58
CA ALA A 124 -5.52 -2.18 -5.75
C ALA A 124 -6.12 -2.57 -4.40
N LEU A 125 -7.44 -2.52 -4.29
CA LEU A 125 -8.22 -3.04 -3.19
C LEU A 125 -9.06 -4.20 -3.72
N ALA A 126 -9.03 -5.33 -3.03
CA ALA A 126 -9.80 -6.52 -3.42
C ALA A 126 -10.74 -6.95 -2.29
N ASP A 127 -11.90 -7.50 -2.67
CA ASP A 127 -12.93 -7.97 -1.75
C ASP A 127 -12.39 -9.02 -0.74
N ALA A 128 -13.04 -9.14 0.41
CA ALA A 128 -12.67 -9.98 1.56
C ALA A 128 -12.59 -11.47 1.21
N ARG A 129 -13.29 -11.89 0.14
CA ARG A 129 -13.28 -13.26 -0.38
C ARG A 129 -12.06 -13.57 -1.24
N THR A 130 -11.25 -12.55 -1.57
CA THR A 130 -10.01 -12.73 -2.32
C THR A 130 -9.08 -13.67 -1.58
N THR A 131 -8.79 -14.82 -2.20
CA THR A 131 -7.88 -15.81 -1.64
C THR A 131 -6.45 -15.42 -2.01
N LEU A 132 -5.62 -15.16 -1.02
CA LEU A 132 -4.18 -14.98 -1.24
C LEU A 132 -3.54 -16.33 -1.51
N HIS A 133 -2.67 -16.39 -2.52
CA HIS A 133 -1.83 -17.56 -2.71
C HIS A 133 -1.02 -17.81 -1.42
N PRO A 134 -0.87 -19.06 -0.92
CA PRO A 134 -0.25 -19.36 0.38
C PRO A 134 1.17 -18.81 0.58
N GLY A 135 1.82 -18.43 -0.51
CA GLY A 135 3.12 -17.74 -0.49
C GLY A 135 3.07 -16.26 -0.11
N PHE A 136 1.89 -15.63 0.05
CA PHE A 136 1.73 -14.23 0.44
C PHE A 136 1.06 -14.14 1.81
N GLY A 137 1.81 -13.66 2.81
CA GLY A 137 1.29 -13.35 4.15
C GLY A 137 0.48 -12.04 4.18
N ALA A 138 -0.24 -11.80 5.28
CA ALA A 138 -1.12 -10.64 5.45
C ALA A 138 -0.42 -9.27 5.41
N ASP A 139 0.89 -9.24 5.66
CA ASP A 139 1.78 -8.12 5.37
C ASP A 139 3.02 -8.69 4.66
N ALA A 140 3.15 -8.42 3.37
CA ALA A 140 4.16 -9.06 2.52
C ALA A 140 4.66 -8.11 1.43
N ALA A 141 5.97 -8.10 1.18
CA ALA A 141 6.55 -7.42 0.01
C ALA A 141 7.39 -8.36 -0.86
N VAL A 142 7.42 -8.10 -2.18
CA VAL A 142 8.24 -8.81 -3.17
C VAL A 142 8.92 -7.80 -4.07
N GLY A 143 10.25 -7.77 -4.06
CA GLY A 143 11.07 -7.00 -5.01
C GLY A 143 11.35 -7.77 -6.31
N GLY A 144 11.67 -7.04 -7.39
CA GLY A 144 11.78 -7.49 -8.80
C GLY A 144 12.75 -8.64 -9.11
N ARG A 145 13.39 -9.28 -8.12
CA ARG A 145 14.21 -10.51 -8.28
C ARG A 145 14.08 -11.55 -7.14
N GLN A 146 12.90 -11.66 -6.50
CA GLN A 146 12.51 -12.58 -5.40
C GLN A 146 13.02 -12.24 -3.99
N ARG A 147 12.09 -12.04 -3.05
CA ARG A 147 11.67 -12.96 -1.97
C ARG A 147 10.44 -12.31 -1.30
N VAL A 148 9.47 -13.10 -0.85
CA VAL A 148 8.38 -12.60 0.00
C VAL A 148 8.97 -12.28 1.36
N VAL A 149 8.98 -10.99 1.72
CA VAL A 149 9.30 -10.54 3.08
C VAL A 149 8.00 -10.32 3.82
N SER A 150 7.66 -11.24 4.73
CA SER A 150 6.53 -11.10 5.63
C SER A 150 6.97 -10.41 6.93
N SER A 151 6.28 -9.35 7.33
CA SER A 151 6.45 -8.79 8.68
C SER A 151 5.80 -9.76 9.67
N GLY A 152 6.57 -10.27 10.64
CA GLY A 152 6.05 -10.99 11.80
C GLY A 152 5.60 -10.04 12.91
#